data_AF-A0A8T3KXR5-F1
#
_entry.id   AF-A0A8T3KXR5-F1
#
_cell.length_a   1.000
_cell.length_b   1.000
_cell.length_c   1.000
_cell.angle_alpha   90.00
_cell.angle_beta   90.00
_cell.angle_gamma   90.00
#
_symmetry.space_group_name_H-M   'P 1'
#
loop_
_entity.id
_entity.type
_entity.pdbx_description
1 polymer ?
#
loop_
_entity_poly.entity_id
_entity_poly.type
_entity_poly.pdbx_seq_one_letter_code
_entity_poly.pdbx_strand_id
1 'polypeptide(L)'
;MNDIKSIINVAFEKRADITPLSADTLVRDAVDEIINQLDHGTIRVAEKINGAWQVNHWIKKAVLLSFRFSNNDFVKGGFTNYYRCQPWRVKRRPVVRSRRRPLAAYPSCLAPEGMQRRHPKRR
;
A
#
# COMPACT_ATOMS: atom_id res chain seq x y z
N MET A 1 4.27 -12.78 12.65
CA MET A 1 4.77 -11.42 12.26
C MET A 1 6.26 -11.40 11.95
N ASN A 2 7.09 -12.17 12.64
CA ASN A 2 8.49 -12.39 12.22
C ASN A 2 8.57 -13.19 10.91
N ASP A 3 7.61 -14.06 10.67
CA ASP A 3 7.54 -14.92 9.48
C ASP A 3 7.30 -14.10 8.20
N ILE A 4 6.35 -13.16 8.25
CA ILE A 4 6.06 -12.25 7.12
C ILE A 4 7.29 -11.39 6.77
N LYS A 5 8.03 -10.92 7.78
CA LYS A 5 9.26 -10.13 7.56
C LYS A 5 10.34 -10.96 6.87
N SER A 6 10.52 -12.22 7.26
CA SER A 6 11.53 -13.09 6.63
C SER A 6 11.13 -13.42 5.19
N ILE A 7 9.85 -13.75 4.94
CA ILE A 7 9.30 -14.02 3.61
C ILE A 7 9.57 -12.83 2.68
N ILE A 8 9.32 -11.60 3.11
CA ILE A 8 9.57 -10.41 2.28
C ILE A 8 11.05 -10.16 2.05
N ASN A 9 11.91 -10.38 3.04
CA ASN A 9 13.34 -10.21 2.84
C ASN A 9 13.87 -11.20 1.79
N VAL A 10 13.47 -12.47 1.88
CA VAL A 10 13.84 -13.52 0.92
C VAL A 10 13.26 -13.20 -0.48
N ALA A 11 11.98 -12.83 -0.56
CA ALA A 11 11.36 -12.45 -1.83
C ALA A 11 12.04 -11.23 -2.46
N PHE A 12 12.44 -10.25 -1.65
CA PHE A 12 13.11 -9.05 -2.13
C PHE A 12 14.53 -9.30 -2.67
N GLU A 13 15.23 -10.29 -2.13
CA GLU A 13 16.52 -10.74 -2.66
C GLU A 13 16.36 -11.37 -4.04
N LYS A 14 15.33 -12.19 -4.22
CA LYS A 14 15.00 -12.85 -5.50
C LYS A 14 14.20 -11.97 -6.48
N ARG A 15 14.08 -10.66 -6.22
CA ARG A 15 13.22 -9.75 -6.99
C ARG A 15 13.54 -9.65 -8.49
N ALA A 16 14.76 -10.01 -8.90
CA ALA A 16 15.17 -10.00 -10.29
C ALA A 16 14.43 -11.05 -11.12
N ASP A 17 14.11 -12.19 -10.49
CA ASP A 17 13.47 -13.34 -11.13
C ASP A 17 11.93 -13.28 -11.01
N ILE A 18 11.42 -12.35 -10.21
CA ILE A 18 10.00 -12.19 -9.97
C ILE A 18 9.37 -11.43 -11.13
N THR A 19 8.55 -12.15 -11.90
CA THR A 19 7.65 -11.59 -12.91
C THR A 19 6.19 -11.66 -12.43
N PRO A 20 5.28 -10.87 -13.01
CA PRO A 20 3.84 -10.94 -12.71
C PRO A 20 3.24 -12.34 -12.91
N LEU A 21 3.83 -13.18 -13.76
CA LEU A 21 3.34 -14.53 -14.03
C LEU A 21 3.93 -15.59 -13.08
N SER A 22 5.17 -15.40 -12.62
CA SER A 22 5.92 -16.40 -11.84
C SER A 22 5.94 -16.13 -10.33
N ALA A 23 5.07 -15.25 -9.84
CA ALA A 23 5.05 -14.87 -8.43
C ALA A 23 4.34 -15.93 -7.57
N ASP A 24 5.06 -16.43 -6.56
CA ASP A 24 4.51 -17.32 -5.53
C ASP A 24 3.30 -16.70 -4.83
N THR A 25 2.24 -17.50 -4.66
CA THR A 25 1.00 -17.10 -3.99
C THR A 25 1.26 -16.67 -2.54
N LEU A 26 2.14 -17.38 -1.83
CA LEU A 26 2.52 -17.06 -0.45
C LEU A 26 3.15 -15.67 -0.32
N VAL A 27 3.97 -15.26 -1.29
CA VAL A 27 4.61 -13.94 -1.28
C VAL A 27 3.59 -12.84 -1.58
N ARG A 28 2.65 -13.11 -2.50
CA ARG A 28 1.55 -12.21 -2.80
C ARG A 28 0.65 -11.97 -1.60
N ASP A 29 0.22 -13.04 -0.93
CA ASP A 29 -0.63 -12.96 0.25
C ASP A 29 0.05 -12.18 1.38
N ALA A 30 1.34 -12.42 1.61
CA ALA A 30 2.13 -11.68 2.60
C ALA A 30 2.25 -10.19 2.28
N VAL A 31 2.41 -9.82 1.00
CA VAL A 31 2.45 -8.43 0.56
C VAL A 31 1.08 -7.77 0.70
N ASP A 32 0.01 -8.44 0.28
CA ASP A 32 -1.37 -7.96 0.41
C ASP A 32 -1.77 -7.72 1.87
N GLU A 33 -1.39 -8.62 2.78
CA GLU A 33 -1.62 -8.43 4.22
C GLU A 33 -0.97 -7.14 4.74
N ILE A 34 0.27 -6.86 4.33
CA ILE A 34 1.01 -5.66 4.76
C ILE A 34 0.39 -4.39 4.21
N ILE A 35 -0.06 -4.42 2.95
CA ILE A 35 -0.72 -3.27 2.33
C ILE A 35 -2.02 -2.99 3.07
N ASN A 36 -2.82 -4.01 3.36
CA ASN A 36 -4.05 -3.87 4.14
C ASN A 36 -3.76 -3.28 5.53
N GLN A 37 -2.72 -3.74 6.21
CA GLN A 37 -2.30 -3.19 7.50
C GLN A 37 -1.83 -1.73 7.39
N LEU A 38 -1.13 -1.37 6.30
CA LEU A 38 -0.71 0.01 6.03
C LEU A 38 -1.92 0.92 5.78
N ASP A 39 -2.92 0.43 5.06
CA ASP A 39 -4.19 1.10 4.78
C ASP A 39 -5.04 1.33 6.03
N HIS A 40 -5.12 0.31 6.89
CA HIS A 40 -5.75 0.44 8.19
C HIS A 40 -4.95 1.36 9.13
N GLY A 41 -3.67 1.62 8.82
CA GLY A 41 -2.75 2.41 9.62
C GLY A 41 -2.33 1.70 10.91
N THR A 42 -2.45 0.37 10.97
CA THR A 42 -1.95 -0.46 12.08
C THR A 42 -0.43 -0.51 12.07
N ILE A 43 0.18 -0.47 10.88
CA ILE A 43 1.62 -0.33 10.68
C ILE A 43 1.94 0.95 9.93
N ARG A 44 3.16 1.46 10.11
CA ARG A 44 3.66 2.67 9.42
C ARG A 44 5.09 2.46 8.96
N VAL A 45 5.42 3.08 7.82
CA VAL A 45 6.78 3.03 7.25
C VAL A 45 7.82 3.64 8.19
N ALA A 46 7.45 4.70 8.91
CA ALA A 46 8.31 5.31 9.91
C ALA A 46 7.49 5.62 11.16
N GLU A 47 8.08 5.32 12.31
CA GLU A 47 7.51 5.60 13.62
C GLU A 47 8.56 6.24 14.53
N LYS A 48 8.08 7.00 15.51
CA LYS A 48 8.95 7.72 16.44
C LYS A 48 9.08 6.90 17.72
N ILE A 49 10.25 6.33 17.96
CA ILE A 49 10.55 5.51 19.14
C ILE A 49 11.60 6.27 19.95
N ASN A 50 11.30 6.53 21.23
CA ASN A 50 12.20 7.22 22.17
C ASN A 50 12.76 8.56 21.64
N GLY A 51 11.93 9.33 20.95
CA GLY A 51 12.34 10.63 20.41
C GLY A 51 13.01 10.57 19.03
N ALA A 52 13.49 9.40 18.60
CA ALA A 52 14.13 9.20 17.30
C ALA A 52 13.15 8.61 16.26
N TRP A 53 13.33 8.97 15.00
CA TRP A 53 12.59 8.35 13.89
C TRP A 53 13.25 7.04 13.50
N GLN A 54 12.52 5.93 13.61
CA GLN A 54 12.94 4.62 13.11
C GLN A 54 12.14 4.26 11.86
N VAL A 55 12.83 3.70 10.86
CA VAL A 55 12.25 3.31 9.57
C VAL A 55 12.11 1.79 9.49
N ASN A 56 10.92 1.33 9.17
CA ASN A 56 10.61 -0.06 8.92
C ASN A 56 10.96 -0.43 7.47
N HIS A 57 12.21 -0.83 7.23
CA HIS A 57 12.73 -1.13 5.88
C HIS A 57 11.96 -2.24 5.16
N TRP A 58 11.50 -3.26 5.88
CA TRP A 58 10.73 -4.38 5.33
C TRP A 58 9.39 -3.93 4.70
N ILE A 59 8.76 -2.87 5.24
CA ILE A 59 7.53 -2.30 4.67
C ILE A 59 7.83 -1.66 3.32
N LYS A 60 8.97 -0.96 3.18
CA LYS A 60 9.39 -0.39 1.89
C LYS A 60 9.67 -1.49 0.86
N LYS A 61 10.31 -2.58 1.28
CA LYS A 61 10.53 -3.75 0.40
C LYS A 61 9.21 -4.35 -0.09
N ALA A 62 8.23 -4.50 0.79
CA ALA A 62 6.88 -4.98 0.44
C ALA A 62 6.20 -4.05 -0.59
N VAL A 63 6.26 -2.74 -0.36
CA VAL A 63 5.73 -1.72 -1.28
C VAL A 63 6.43 -1.78 -2.65
N LEU A 64 7.73 -2.05 -2.70
CA LEU A 64 8.44 -2.20 -3.97
C LEU A 64 8.10 -3.52 -4.69
N LEU A 65 7.83 -4.59 -3.94
CA LEU A 65 7.41 -5.88 -4.50
C LEU A 65 6.00 -5.80 -5.10
N SER A 66 5.07 -5.06 -4.51
CA SER A 66 3.72 -4.90 -5.07
C SER A 66 3.74 -4.30 -6.47
N PHE A 67 4.59 -3.28 -6.71
CA PHE A 67 4.77 -2.71 -8.05
C PHE A 67 5.32 -3.72 -9.06
N ARG A 68 6.07 -4.73 -8.61
CA ARG A 68 6.59 -5.78 -9.51
C ARG A 68 5.51 -6.79 -9.91
N PHE A 69 4.57 -7.08 -9.00
CA PHE A 69 3.48 -8.01 -9.27
C PHE A 69 2.37 -7.41 -10.13
N SER A 70 2.21 -6.10 -10.10
CA SER A 70 1.14 -5.40 -10.81
C SER A 70 1.59 -4.93 -12.19
N ASN A 71 0.82 -5.28 -13.22
CA ASN A 71 1.00 -4.73 -14.56
C ASN A 71 0.40 -3.32 -14.67
N ASN A 72 0.82 -2.60 -15.72
CA ASN A 72 0.18 -1.34 -16.08
C ASN A 72 -1.22 -1.63 -16.63
N ASP A 73 -2.23 -1.04 -16.00
CA ASP A 73 -3.61 -1.14 -16.46
C ASP A 73 -4.09 0.18 -17.04
N PHE A 74 -5.03 0.06 -17.98
CA PHE A 74 -5.73 1.21 -18.52
C PHE A 74 -6.75 1.74 -17.51
N VAL A 75 -6.67 3.05 -17.25
CA VAL A 75 -7.56 3.76 -16.33
C VAL A 75 -8.26 4.87 -17.11
N LYS A 76 -9.58 4.77 -17.21
CA LYS A 76 -10.41 5.80 -17.83
C LYS A 76 -10.49 7.02 -16.91
N GLY A 77 -9.84 8.13 -17.30
CA GLY A 77 -10.07 9.44 -16.71
C GLY A 77 -11.07 10.21 -17.56
N GLY A 78 -11.93 11.02 -16.94
CA GLY A 78 -13.10 11.61 -17.61
C GLY A 78 -12.80 12.24 -18.98
N PHE A 79 -11.79 13.11 -19.05
CA PHE A 79 -11.37 13.79 -20.29
C PHE A 79 -10.14 13.16 -20.96
N THR A 80 -9.29 12.47 -20.20
CA THR A 80 -8.06 11.82 -20.70
C THR A 80 -7.88 10.45 -20.06
N ASN A 81 -7.34 9.51 -20.83
CA ASN A 81 -7.05 8.17 -20.34
C ASN A 81 -5.63 8.08 -19.79
N TYR A 82 -5.43 7.20 -18.80
CA TYR A 82 -4.14 6.97 -18.15
C TYR A 82 -3.74 5.51 -18.28
N TYR A 83 -2.45 5.25 -18.45
CA TYR A 83 -1.86 3.92 -18.20
C TYR A 83 -1.07 4.01 -16.90
N ARG A 84 -1.42 3.20 -15.90
CA ARG A 84 -0.75 3.21 -14.60
C ARG A 84 -0.71 1.81 -14.01
N CYS A 85 0.46 1.44 -13.49
CA CYS A 85 0.62 0.35 -12.55
C CYS A 85 -0.14 0.73 -11.27
N GLN A 86 -1.29 0.11 -11.05
CA GLN A 86 -2.09 0.25 -9.84
C GLN A 86 -1.67 -0.91 -8.93
N PRO A 87 -0.71 -0.70 -8.01
CA PRO A 87 -0.29 -1.76 -7.08
C PRO A 87 -1.43 -2.25 -6.17
N TRP A 88 -2.47 -1.44 -5.98
CA TRP A 88 -3.62 -1.72 -5.12
C TRP A 88 -4.89 -1.35 -5.89
N ARG A 89 -5.87 -2.27 -5.95
CA ARG A 89 -7.18 -1.99 -6.55
C ARG A 89 -7.84 -0.88 -5.74
N VAL A 90 -7.86 0.34 -6.29
CA VAL A 90 -8.70 1.43 -5.77
C VAL A 90 -10.14 0.91 -5.75
N LYS A 91 -10.61 0.46 -4.58
CA LYS A 91 -12.04 0.20 -4.42
C LYS A 91 -12.68 1.58 -4.40
N ARG A 92 -13.58 1.84 -5.35
CA ARG A 92 -14.47 3.01 -5.28
C ARG A 92 -15.11 2.99 -3.91
N ARG A 93 -14.70 3.91 -3.04
CA ARG A 93 -15.36 4.06 -1.75
C ARG A 93 -16.80 4.47 -2.06
N PRO A 94 -17.81 3.77 -1.51
CA PRO A 94 -19.14 4.35 -1.48
C PRO A 94 -19.02 5.70 -0.77
N VAL A 95 -19.73 6.71 -1.27
CA VAL A 95 -19.85 8.00 -0.58
C VAL A 95 -20.56 7.74 0.74
N VAL A 96 -19.80 7.39 1.77
CA VAL A 96 -20.31 7.32 3.14
C VAL A 96 -20.19 8.72 3.71
N ARG A 97 -21.33 9.35 3.95
CA ARG A 97 -21.41 10.68 4.55
C ARG A 97 -21.01 10.57 6.02
N SER A 98 -19.70 10.54 6.29
CA SER A 98 -19.16 10.49 7.65
C SER A 98 -19.61 11.73 8.42
N ARG A 99 -20.42 11.54 9.49
CA ARG A 99 -20.77 12.60 10.44
C ARG A 99 -19.58 13.09 11.26
N ARG A 100 -18.48 12.33 11.31
CA ARG A 100 -17.28 12.68 12.10
C ARG A 100 -16.21 13.25 11.17
N ARG A 101 -16.18 14.59 11.10
CA ARG A 101 -15.21 15.50 10.47
C ARG A 101 -14.81 15.15 9.02
N PRO A 102 -15.18 15.97 8.02
CA PRO A 102 -14.86 15.68 6.64
C PRO A 102 -13.37 15.89 6.40
N LEU A 103 -12.64 14.83 6.07
CA LEU A 103 -11.53 14.98 5.13
C LEU A 103 -12.20 15.31 3.80
N ALA A 104 -12.26 16.60 3.47
CA ALA A 104 -12.76 17.05 2.17
C ALA A 104 -11.77 16.59 1.10
N ALA A 105 -12.02 15.43 0.51
CA ALA A 105 -11.38 15.08 -0.75
C ALA A 105 -12.10 15.87 -1.84
N TYR A 106 -11.42 16.84 -2.44
CA TYR A 106 -11.94 17.49 -3.64
C TYR A 106 -12.09 16.44 -4.75
N PRO A 107 -13.05 16.58 -5.67
CA PRO A 107 -13.31 15.58 -6.70
C PRO A 107 -12.12 15.27 -7.61
N SER A 108 -11.10 16.14 -7.67
CA SER A 108 -9.83 15.92 -8.37
C SER A 108 -8.75 15.21 -7.53
N CYS A 109 -8.94 15.05 -6.22
CA CYS A 109 -7.95 14.44 -5.33
C CYS A 109 -7.96 12.92 -5.48
N LEU A 110 -7.03 12.40 -6.28
CA LEU A 110 -6.69 10.98 -6.32
C LEU A 110 -5.66 10.66 -5.24
N ALA A 111 -6.06 9.95 -4.20
CA ALA A 111 -5.14 9.38 -3.22
C ALA A 111 -4.90 7.91 -3.56
N PRO A 112 -3.64 7.46 -3.70
CA PRO A 112 -3.36 6.03 -3.70
C PRO A 112 -3.83 5.43 -2.37
N GLU A 113 -4.51 4.29 -2.43
CA GLU A 113 -4.71 3.42 -1.27
C GLU A 113 -3.32 3.07 -0.70
N GLY A 114 -3.16 3.08 0.61
CA GLY A 114 -1.90 2.92 1.36
C GLY A 114 -1.34 4.21 1.98
N MET A 115 -1.85 5.39 1.59
CA MET A 115 -1.31 6.70 2.02
C MET A 115 -2.30 7.53 2.84
N GLN A 116 -3.30 6.89 3.45
CA GLN A 116 -4.37 7.57 4.16
C GLN A 116 -3.96 7.87 5.61
N ARG A 117 -3.60 9.13 5.87
CA ARG A 117 -3.30 9.61 7.22
C ARG A 117 -4.56 9.54 8.10
N ARG A 118 -4.64 8.57 9.01
CA ARG A 118 -5.44 8.73 10.22
C ARG A 118 -4.57 9.41 11.29
N HIS A 119 -4.99 10.61 11.70
CA HIS A 119 -4.39 11.28 12.85
C HIS A 119 -4.39 10.35 14.07
N PRO A 120 -3.34 10.36 14.90
CA PRO A 120 -3.31 9.58 16.13
C PRO A 120 -4.55 9.94 16.96
N LYS A 121 -5.25 8.93 17.47
CA LYS A 121 -6.31 9.11 18.48
C LYS A 121 -5.65 9.87 19.64
N ARG A 122 -6.01 11.14 19.83
CA ARG A 122 -5.76 11.82 21.10
C ARG A 122 -6.48 10.99 22.17
N ARG A 123 -5.70 10.43 23.10
CA ARG A 123 -6.23 10.04 24.41
C ARG A 123 -6.73 11.29 25.12
#